data_AF-A0A016S1J1-F1
#
_entry.id   AF-A0A016S1J1-F1
#
_cell.length_a   1.000
_cell.length_b   1.000
_cell.length_c   1.000
_cell.angle_alpha   90.00
_cell.angle_beta   90.00
_cell.angle_gamma   90.00
#
_symmetry.space_group_name_H-M   'P 1'
#
loop_
_entity.id
_entity.type
_entity.pdbx_description
1 polymer ?
#
loop_
_entity_poly.entity_id
_entity_poly.type
_entity_poly.pdbx_seq_one_letter_code
_entity_poly.pdbx_strand_id
1 'polypeptide(L)'
;MQKIPSQRTLENLSGMLERPLSMATLTQTLRGLSMPYGEETLKGQEDTIFELFKIPGKNEASIGRLLTVLKSFGLRTDDPRLKPMMRKLKQIEKQEEAKMNEATEPKHWKLSREQFKE
;
A
#
# COMPACT_ATOMS: atom_id res chain seq x y z
N MET A 1 -19.29 -2.54 16.87
CA MET A 1 -18.52 -1.44 17.50
C MET A 1 -17.69 -2.05 18.63
N GLN A 2 -16.36 -2.07 18.50
CA GLN A 2 -15.50 -2.52 19.61
C GLN A 2 -15.49 -1.42 20.69
N LYS A 3 -15.80 -1.79 21.94
CA LYS A 3 -15.81 -0.85 23.06
C LYS A 3 -14.38 -0.60 23.51
N ILE A 4 -13.89 0.62 23.30
CA ILE A 4 -12.57 1.03 23.81
C ILE A 4 -12.69 1.17 25.34
N PRO A 5 -11.83 0.48 26.12
CA PRO A 5 -11.78 0.62 27.57
C PRO A 5 -11.55 2.08 28.00
N SER A 6 -12.24 2.51 29.05
CA SER A 6 -12.05 3.85 29.61
C SER A 6 -10.67 4.01 30.27
N GLN A 7 -10.16 5.23 30.36
CA GLN A 7 -8.89 5.51 31.03
C GLN A 7 -8.84 4.99 32.48
N ARG A 8 -9.96 5.11 33.20
CA ARG A 8 -10.12 4.55 34.55
C ARG A 8 -9.99 3.02 34.58
N THR A 9 -10.41 2.33 33.52
CA THR A 9 -10.24 0.88 33.38
C THR A 9 -8.77 0.52 33.18
N LEU A 10 -8.00 1.31 32.42
CA LEU A 10 -6.57 1.10 32.20
C LEU A 10 -5.75 1.32 33.47
N GLU A 11 -6.09 2.34 34.27
CA GLU A 11 -5.43 2.63 35.54
C GLU A 11 -5.61 1.47 36.53
N ASN A 12 -6.82 0.92 36.63
CA ASN A 12 -7.08 -0.24 37.46
C ASN A 12 -6.29 -1.48 37.01
N LEU A 13 -6.20 -1.72 35.70
CA LEU A 13 -5.45 -2.84 35.13
C LEU A 13 -3.94 -2.69 35.31
N SER A 14 -3.42 -1.45 35.28
CA SER A 14 -2.01 -1.17 35.57
C SER A 14 -1.60 -1.65 36.96
N GLY A 15 -2.48 -1.47 37.96
CA GLY A 15 -2.26 -1.94 39.33
C GLY A 15 -2.31 -3.46 39.50
N MET A 16 -2.73 -4.22 38.48
CA MET A 16 -2.78 -5.68 38.49
C MET A 16 -1.56 -6.34 37.81
N LEU A 17 -0.68 -5.56 37.19
CA LEU A 17 0.51 -6.07 36.51
C LEU A 17 1.65 -6.31 37.50
N GLU A 18 2.32 -7.45 37.39
CA GLU A 18 3.51 -7.76 38.20
C GLU A 18 4.67 -6.79 37.97
N ARG A 19 4.68 -6.10 36.82
CA ARG A 19 5.65 -5.05 36.48
C ARG A 19 4.91 -3.76 36.15
N PRO A 20 5.24 -2.63 36.80
CA PRO A 20 4.61 -1.35 36.51
C PRO A 20 4.99 -0.90 35.10
N LEU A 21 4.00 -0.82 34.22
CA LEU A 21 4.14 -0.21 32.90
C LEU A 21 3.69 1.25 32.95
N SER A 22 4.33 2.10 32.16
CA SER A 22 3.90 3.50 32.06
C SER A 22 2.53 3.61 31.41
N MET A 23 1.75 4.62 31.80
CA MET A 23 0.46 4.92 31.17
C MET A 23 0.60 5.20 29.66
N ALA A 24 1.74 5.74 29.22
CA ALA A 24 2.03 5.94 27.80
C ALA A 24 2.13 4.60 27.06
N THR A 25 2.85 3.62 27.64
CA THR A 25 2.97 2.27 27.08
C THR A 25 1.62 1.58 26.99
N LEU A 26 0.82 1.62 28.06
CA LEU A 26 -0.52 1.00 28.08
C LEU A 26 -1.47 1.62 27.07
N THR A 27 -1.43 2.95 26.92
CA THR A 27 -2.24 3.68 25.93
C THR A 27 -1.83 3.32 24.50
N GLN A 28 -0.53 3.19 24.25
CA GLN A 28 -0.01 2.80 22.93
C GLN A 28 -0.38 1.36 22.57
N THR A 29 -0.27 0.43 23.52
CA THR A 29 -0.73 -0.96 23.36
C THR A 29 -2.24 -1.00 23.10
N LEU A 30 -3.04 -0.22 23.83
CA LEU A 30 -4.49 -0.18 23.61
C LEU A 30 -4.83 0.34 22.22
N ARG A 31 -4.15 1.39 21.74
CA ARG A 31 -4.33 1.89 20.36
C ARG A 31 -4.04 0.80 19.33
N GLY A 32 -2.91 0.09 19.46
CA GLY A 32 -2.55 -1.03 18.58
C GLY A 32 -3.58 -2.16 18.59
N LEU A 33 -4.14 -2.50 19.76
CA LEU A 33 -5.17 -3.54 19.90
C LEU A 33 -6.56 -3.10 19.43
N SER A 34 -6.88 -1.81 19.55
CA SER A 34 -8.17 -1.25 19.11
C SER A 34 -8.30 -1.15 17.59
N MET A 35 -7.17 -1.23 16.89
CA MET A 35 -7.08 -1.05 15.45
C MET A 35 -6.25 -2.18 14.82
N PRO A 36 -6.67 -3.46 14.95
CA PRO A 36 -5.90 -4.60 14.43
C PRO A 36 -5.73 -4.55 12.91
N TYR A 37 -6.59 -3.80 12.22
CA TYR A 37 -6.56 -3.53 10.77
C TYR A 37 -6.61 -2.03 10.46
N GLY A 38 -6.46 -1.16 11.47
CA GLY A 38 -6.80 0.26 11.31
C GLY A 38 -5.83 1.07 10.45
N GLU A 39 -4.59 0.60 10.29
CA GLU A 39 -3.68 1.17 9.30
C GLU A 39 -3.99 0.73 7.87
N GLU A 40 -4.61 -0.45 7.68
CA GLU A 40 -5.08 -0.91 6.37
C GLU A 40 -6.35 -0.15 5.92
N THR A 41 -7.15 0.35 6.86
CA THR A 41 -8.42 1.04 6.51
C THR A 41 -8.21 2.46 5.98
N LEU A 42 -7.03 3.06 6.20
CA LEU A 42 -6.68 4.40 5.70
C LEU A 42 -5.88 4.37 4.38
N LYS A 43 -5.44 3.19 3.94
CA LYS A 43 -4.71 3.00 2.68
C LYS A 43 -5.70 2.51 1.63
N GLY A 44 -5.80 3.22 0.53
CA GLY A 44 -6.65 2.78 -0.58
C GLY A 44 -6.20 1.42 -1.11
N GLN A 45 -7.08 0.69 -1.80
CA GLN A 45 -6.71 -0.61 -2.39
C GLN A 45 -5.49 -0.47 -3.31
N GLU A 46 -5.40 0.66 -4.01
CA GLU A 46 -4.29 1.10 -4.82
C GLU A 46 -2.98 1.28 -4.05
N ASP A 47 -3.02 1.78 -2.80
CA ASP A 47 -1.84 1.88 -1.93
C ASP A 47 -1.32 0.50 -1.53
N THR A 48 -2.24 -0.40 -1.20
CA THR A 48 -1.89 -1.78 -0.84
C THR A 48 -1.26 -2.50 -2.03
N ILE A 49 -1.87 -2.36 -3.22
CA ILE A 49 -1.32 -2.93 -4.45
C ILE A 49 0.05 -2.28 -4.75
N PHE A 50 0.21 -0.97 -4.57
CA PHE A 50 1.50 -0.30 -4.76
C PHE A 50 2.59 -0.91 -3.86
N GLU A 51 2.31 -1.12 -2.57
CA GLU A 51 3.28 -1.74 -1.65
C GLU A 51 3.67 -3.17 -2.08
N LEU A 52 2.74 -3.95 -2.64
CA LEU A 52 3.04 -5.30 -3.14
C LEU A 52 4.05 -5.30 -4.29
N PHE A 53 4.03 -4.26 -5.13
CA PHE A 53 4.90 -4.14 -6.31
C PHE A 53 6.04 -3.15 -6.13
N LYS A 54 6.18 -2.55 -4.95
CA LYS A 54 7.23 -1.60 -4.60
C LYS A 54 8.61 -2.25 -4.68
N ILE A 55 9.56 -1.53 -5.25
CA ILE A 55 10.96 -1.95 -5.33
C ILE A 55 11.63 -1.69 -3.97
N PRO A 56 12.28 -2.68 -3.35
CA PRO A 56 12.97 -2.49 -2.08
C PRO A 56 13.98 -1.33 -2.16
N GLY A 57 13.92 -0.42 -1.19
CA GLY A 57 14.80 0.76 -1.14
C GLY A 57 14.42 1.89 -2.09
N LYS A 58 13.34 1.78 -2.88
CA LYS A 58 12.82 2.85 -3.74
C LYS A 58 11.34 3.11 -3.47
N ASN A 59 10.89 4.35 -3.68
CA ASN A 59 9.48 4.69 -3.60
C ASN A 59 8.79 4.57 -4.97
N GLU A 60 9.07 3.48 -5.67
CA GLU A 60 8.56 3.20 -7.00
C GLU A 60 8.06 1.76 -7.09
N ALA A 61 7.01 1.51 -7.86
CA ALA A 61 6.47 0.17 -8.12
C ALA A 61 6.86 -0.33 -9.51
N SER A 62 7.20 -1.62 -9.60
CA SER A 62 7.58 -2.28 -10.86
C SER A 62 6.35 -2.72 -11.66
N ILE A 63 6.11 -2.09 -12.80
CA ILE A 63 4.98 -2.42 -13.68
C ILE A 63 5.19 -3.74 -14.41
N GLY A 64 6.42 -4.06 -14.81
CA GLY A 64 6.71 -5.39 -15.39
C GLY A 64 6.33 -6.53 -14.46
N ARG A 65 6.59 -6.38 -13.15
CA ARG A 65 6.21 -7.37 -12.14
C ARG A 65 4.69 -7.46 -12.01
N LEU A 66 3.99 -6.32 -11.95
CA LEU A 66 2.52 -6.28 -11.93
C LEU A 66 1.92 -7.02 -13.15
N LEU A 67 2.38 -6.68 -14.36
CA LEU A 67 1.89 -7.30 -15.59
C LEU A 67 2.19 -8.81 -15.67
N THR A 68 3.35 -9.23 -15.16
CA THR A 68 3.71 -10.66 -15.09
C THR A 68 2.79 -11.42 -14.16
N VAL A 69 2.47 -10.83 -13.00
CA VAL A 69 1.52 -11.42 -12.04
C VAL A 69 0.12 -11.49 -12.64
N LEU A 70 -0.38 -10.42 -13.26
CA LEU A 70 -1.68 -10.44 -13.95
C LEU A 70 -1.74 -11.54 -15.02
N LYS A 71 -0.66 -11.71 -15.79
CA LYS A 71 -0.55 -12.79 -16.79
C LYS A 71 -0.60 -14.18 -16.14
N SER A 72 0.01 -14.36 -14.96
CA SER A 72 -0.04 -15.63 -14.22
C SER A 72 -1.44 -15.97 -13.70
N PHE A 73 -2.27 -14.96 -13.44
CA PHE A 73 -3.70 -15.13 -13.12
C PHE A 73 -4.59 -15.33 -14.36
N GLY A 74 -4.00 -15.44 -15.56
CA GLY A 74 -4.73 -15.62 -16.81
C GLY A 74 -5.28 -14.33 -17.42
N LEU A 75 -4.97 -13.16 -16.83
CA LEU A 75 -5.37 -11.87 -17.39
C LEU A 75 -4.35 -11.44 -18.44
N ARG A 76 -4.79 -11.39 -19.69
CA ARG A 76 -3.95 -10.94 -20.81
C ARG A 76 -3.95 -9.42 -20.93
N THR A 77 -2.92 -8.86 -21.55
CA THR A 77 -2.78 -7.40 -21.71
C THR A 77 -3.82 -6.79 -22.65
N ASP A 78 -4.44 -7.61 -23.51
CA ASP A 78 -5.55 -7.27 -24.40
C ASP A 78 -6.93 -7.42 -23.75
N ASP A 79 -7.02 -7.80 -22.47
CA ASP A 79 -8.29 -7.94 -21.76
C ASP A 79 -9.05 -6.59 -21.73
N PRO A 80 -10.32 -6.53 -22.19
CA PRO A 80 -11.12 -5.31 -22.21
C PRO A 80 -11.22 -4.59 -20.86
N ARG A 81 -11.19 -5.34 -19.75
CA ARG A 81 -11.26 -4.79 -18.39
C ARG A 81 -9.99 -4.04 -18.00
N LEU A 82 -8.84 -4.44 -18.57
CA LEU A 82 -7.55 -3.79 -18.35
C LEU A 82 -7.31 -2.63 -19.33
N LYS A 83 -8.15 -2.47 -20.35
CA LYS A 83 -8.00 -1.43 -21.39
C LYS A 83 -7.85 0.01 -20.85
N PRO A 84 -8.55 0.44 -19.77
CA PRO A 84 -8.32 1.75 -19.18
C PRO A 84 -6.92 1.89 -18.58
N MET A 85 -6.49 0.91 -17.79
CA MET A 85 -5.14 0.87 -17.19
C MET A 85 -4.04 0.86 -18.26
N MET A 86 -4.18 0.00 -19.27
CA MET A 86 -3.22 -0.10 -20.38
C MET A 86 -3.13 1.20 -21.19
N ARG A 87 -4.22 1.96 -21.31
CA ARG A 87 -4.19 3.29 -21.96
C ARG A 87 -3.40 4.31 -21.13
N LYS A 88 -3.58 4.33 -19.81
CA LYS A 88 -2.81 5.21 -18.92
C LYS A 88 -1.32 4.86 -18.94
N LEU A 89 -1.00 3.57 -18.90
CA LEU A 89 0.38 3.10 -19.02
C LEU A 89 1.06 3.60 -20.32
N LYS A 90 0.39 3.51 -21.47
CA LYS A 90 0.89 4.06 -22.75
C LYS A 90 0.99 5.59 -22.77
N GLN A 91 0.18 6.28 -21.99
CA GLN A 91 0.28 7.74 -21.88
C GLN A 91 1.52 8.14 -21.07
N ILE A 92 1.77 7.43 -19.97
CA ILE A 92 2.96 7.61 -19.14
C ILE A 92 4.23 7.27 -19.93
N GLU A 93 4.20 6.17 -20.70
CA GLU A 93 5.25 5.80 -21.68
C GLU A 93 5.66 7.00 -22.53
N LYS A 94 4.69 7.53 -23.27
CA LYS A 94 4.92 8.60 -24.23
C LYS A 94 5.44 9.86 -23.55
N GLN A 95 5.04 10.12 -22.31
CA GLN A 95 5.51 11.27 -21.54
C GLN A 95 6.97 11.09 -21.09
N GLU A 96 7.34 9.90 -20.64
CA GLU A 96 8.72 9.61 -20.22
C GLU A 96 9.67 9.52 -21.40
N GLU A 97 9.26 8.88 -22.50
CA GLU A 97 10.04 8.84 -23.75
C GLU A 97 10.31 10.25 -24.29
N ALA A 98 9.31 11.14 -24.21
CA ALA A 98 9.47 12.55 -24.61
C ALA A 98 10.42 13.33 -23.70
N LYS A 99 10.56 12.95 -22.43
CA LYS A 99 11.52 13.59 -21.50
C LYS A 99 12.94 13.06 -21.69
N MET A 100 13.08 11.75 -21.91
CA MET A 100 14.38 11.08 -22.01
C MET A 100 14.94 11.05 -23.43
N ASN A 101 14.14 11.37 -24.46
CA ASN A 101 14.47 11.21 -25.87
C ASN A 101 14.90 9.78 -26.25
N GLU A 102 14.46 8.78 -25.50
CA GLU A 102 14.82 7.37 -25.67
C GLU A 102 13.55 6.51 -25.62
N ALA A 103 13.47 5.50 -26.49
CA ALA A 103 12.39 4.51 -26.46
C ALA A 103 12.59 3.57 -25.27
N THR A 104 11.57 3.42 -24.42
CA THR A 104 11.69 2.66 -23.17
C THR A 104 10.67 1.54 -23.11
N GLU A 105 11.09 0.28 -22.97
CA GLU A 105 10.15 -0.84 -22.99
C GLU A 105 9.16 -0.83 -21.79
N PRO A 106 7.86 -1.09 -22.03
CA PRO A 106 6.81 -1.10 -21.00
C PRO A 106 7.04 -2.00 -19.79
N LYS A 107 7.79 -3.08 -19.96
CA LYS A 107 8.06 -4.06 -18.90
C LYS A 107 9.09 -3.56 -17.88
N HIS A 108 9.84 -2.51 -18.21
CA HIS A 108 10.91 -2.00 -17.35
C HIS A 108 10.52 -0.75 -16.55
N TRP A 109 9.28 -0.29 -16.70
CA TRP A 109 8.84 0.93 -16.02
C TRP A 109 8.66 0.78 -14.51
N LYS A 110 8.87 1.94 -13.89
CA LYS A 110 8.76 2.19 -12.48
C LYS A 110 7.86 3.39 -12.32
N LEU A 111 6.78 3.25 -11.58
CA LEU A 111 5.87 4.35 -11.30
C LEU A 111 6.05 4.83 -9.87
N SER A 112 6.02 6.14 -9.66
CA SER A 112 5.87 6.71 -8.31
C SER A 112 4.53 6.27 -7.72
N ARG A 113 4.35 6.47 -6.40
CA ARG A 113 3.08 6.16 -5.74
C ARG A 113 1.91 6.90 -6.40
N GLU A 114 2.10 8.17 -6.71
CA GLU A 114 1.08 9.04 -7.27
C GLU A 114 0.69 8.57 -8.67
N GLN A 115 1.68 8.29 -9.51
CA GLN A 115 1.46 7.76 -10.87
C GLN A 115 0.79 6.38 -10.88
N PHE A 116 1.04 5.56 -9.85
CA PHE A 116 0.44 4.23 -9.74
C PHE A 116 -1.05 4.28 -9.36
N LYS A 117 -1.44 5.30 -8.59
CA LYS A 117 -2.84 5.48 -8.15
C LYS A 117 -3.74 6.03 -9.23
N GLU A 118 -3.20 6.90 -10.09
CA GLU A 118 -3.96 7.52 -11.18
C GLU A 118 -4.34 6.49 -12.25
#